data_AF-A0A7Y4UDU4-F1
#
_entry.id   AF-A0A7Y4UDU4-F1
#
_cell.length_a   1.000
_cell.length_b   1.000
_cell.length_c   1.000
_cell.angle_alpha   90.00
_cell.angle_beta   90.00
_cell.angle_gamma   90.00
#
_symmetry.space_group_name_H-M   'P 1'
#
loop_
_entity.id
_entity.type
_entity.pdbx_description
1 polymer ?
#
loop_
_entity_poly.entity_id
_entity_poly.type
_entity_poly.pdbx_seq_one_letter_code
_entity_poly.pdbx_strand_id
1 'polypeptide(L)'
;MIEFKPSPLPTMTPLEPHAIRADFAGKDLAWLLEQVADLAEPGKKTFALIHLDDGVLWGRVEKGKLVVSAYQDWTPQLRTLTIQQCRLFSLKGELFIWRIAEGQWRGRKLLDNPGEAYQTIEESQLLSGNRVVAQLPDSFTAIREASTGLRQVVPRTVQVDDDHRLALVVRHYLREDGDGQANIKCSRLVKLVERDLAKEIHHGK
;
A
#
# COMPACT_ATOMS: atom_id res chain seq x y z
N MET A 1 -33.69 -19.09 -18.63
CA MET A 1 -32.47 -19.23 -17.84
C MET A 1 -31.74 -17.90 -17.86
N ILE A 2 -31.49 -17.30 -16.71
CA ILE A 2 -30.64 -16.11 -16.61
C ILE A 2 -29.21 -16.64 -16.54
N GLU A 3 -28.40 -16.38 -17.56
CA GLU A 3 -26.97 -16.68 -17.50
C GLU A 3 -26.31 -15.70 -16.54
N PHE A 4 -25.85 -16.19 -15.39
CA PHE A 4 -24.95 -15.45 -14.51
C PHE A 4 -23.58 -15.38 -15.18
N LYS A 5 -23.23 -14.22 -15.75
CA LYS A 5 -21.86 -13.97 -16.19
C LYS A 5 -21.03 -13.59 -14.96
N PRO A 6 -19.93 -14.31 -14.66
CA PRO A 6 -19.07 -13.95 -13.54
C PRO A 6 -18.53 -12.53 -13.74
N SER A 7 -18.48 -11.74 -12.67
CA SER A 7 -17.88 -10.40 -12.75
C SER A 7 -16.42 -10.48 -13.20
N PRO A 8 -15.94 -9.51 -13.98
CA PRO A 8 -14.53 -9.45 -14.36
C PRO A 8 -13.67 -9.35 -13.10
N LEU A 9 -12.40 -9.74 -13.22
CA LEU A 9 -11.38 -9.57 -12.19
C LEU A 9 -10.33 -8.58 -12.71
N PRO A 10 -9.64 -7.86 -11.81
CA PRO A 10 -8.53 -7.00 -12.20
C PRO A 10 -7.46 -7.83 -12.91
N THR A 11 -6.74 -7.19 -13.82
CA THR A 11 -5.61 -7.82 -14.50
C THR A 11 -4.55 -8.15 -13.46
N MET A 12 -4.35 -9.44 -13.20
CA MET A 12 -3.33 -9.95 -12.31
C MET A 12 -2.19 -10.53 -13.13
N THR A 13 -1.10 -9.80 -13.17
CA THR A 13 0.13 -10.27 -13.82
C THR A 13 1.05 -10.77 -12.72
N PRO A 14 1.32 -12.10 -12.64
CA PRO A 14 2.44 -12.56 -11.84
C PRO A 14 3.69 -11.89 -12.40
N LEU A 15 4.54 -11.38 -11.52
CA LEU A 15 5.87 -11.04 -11.98
C LEU A 15 6.57 -12.37 -12.20
N GLU A 16 7.06 -12.58 -13.42
CA GLU A 16 8.03 -13.66 -13.69
C GLU A 16 9.08 -13.63 -12.58
N PRO A 17 9.64 -14.78 -12.16
CA PRO A 17 10.77 -14.82 -11.25
C PRO A 17 11.96 -14.10 -11.88
N HIS A 18 11.94 -12.77 -11.85
CA HIS A 18 13.14 -12.00 -11.90
C HIS A 18 13.85 -12.41 -10.63
N ALA A 19 15.04 -12.99 -10.77
CA ALA A 19 15.97 -13.04 -9.67
C ALA A 19 16.25 -11.58 -9.30
N ILE A 20 15.34 -10.96 -8.54
CA ILE A 20 15.60 -9.74 -7.81
C ILE A 20 16.80 -10.14 -6.97
N ARG A 21 17.97 -9.65 -7.38
CA ARG A 21 19.22 -10.14 -6.83
C ARG A 21 19.20 -9.77 -5.36
N ALA A 22 20.03 -10.45 -4.58
CA ALA A 22 20.12 -10.20 -3.14
C ALA A 22 20.55 -8.74 -2.79
N ASP A 23 20.71 -7.86 -3.79
CA ASP A 23 20.91 -6.42 -3.74
C ASP A 23 19.77 -5.61 -4.43
N PHE A 24 18.60 -5.46 -3.79
CA PHE A 24 17.57 -4.38 -3.90
C PHE A 24 18.10 -2.92 -3.84
N ALA A 25 19.36 -2.69 -4.22
CA ALA A 25 20.04 -1.41 -4.31
C ALA A 25 20.31 -1.09 -5.78
N GLY A 26 20.33 0.20 -6.13
CA GLY A 26 20.67 0.63 -7.49
C GLY A 26 19.69 0.09 -8.55
N LYS A 27 20.14 -0.87 -9.37
CA LYS A 27 19.41 -1.36 -10.55
C LYS A 27 18.09 -2.06 -10.20
N ASP A 28 18.00 -2.70 -9.05
CA ASP A 28 16.80 -3.45 -8.64
C ASP A 28 15.67 -2.52 -8.19
N LEU A 29 15.99 -1.42 -7.50
CA LEU A 29 15.02 -0.37 -7.20
C LEU A 29 14.58 0.36 -8.48
N ALA A 30 15.51 0.59 -9.42
CA ALA A 30 15.16 1.17 -10.72
C ALA A 30 14.20 0.25 -11.50
N TRP A 31 14.49 -1.05 -11.56
CA TRP A 31 13.58 -2.04 -12.15
C TRP A 31 12.22 -2.03 -11.47
N LEU A 32 12.16 -2.00 -10.13
CA LEU A 32 10.90 -1.91 -9.40
C LEU A 32 10.09 -0.65 -9.78
N LEU A 33 10.78 0.48 -9.94
CA LEU A 33 10.17 1.75 -10.32
C LEU A 33 9.68 1.75 -11.77
N GLU A 34 10.37 1.07 -12.68
CA GLU A 34 9.87 0.80 -14.04
C GLU A 34 8.58 -0.03 -14.00
N GLN A 35 8.51 -1.02 -13.10
CA GLN A 35 7.30 -1.83 -12.90
C GLN A 35 6.13 -1.04 -12.31
N VAL A 36 6.24 0.24 -11.95
CA VAL A 36 5.09 1.03 -11.45
C VAL A 36 4.78 2.27 -12.28
N ALA A 37 5.39 2.38 -13.47
CA ALA A 37 5.10 3.47 -14.41
C ALA A 37 3.60 3.48 -14.80
N ASP A 38 3.00 2.31 -14.94
CA ASP A 38 1.59 2.13 -15.23
C ASP A 38 0.67 2.35 -14.02
N LEU A 39 1.19 2.44 -12.79
CA LEU A 39 0.42 2.81 -11.59
C LEU A 39 0.33 4.32 -11.40
N ALA A 40 1.21 5.09 -12.04
CA ALA A 40 1.25 6.54 -11.90
C ALA A 40 0.09 7.20 -12.66
N GLU A 41 -0.59 8.13 -12.00
CA GLU A 41 -1.62 8.97 -12.60
C GLU A 41 -1.26 10.44 -12.39
N PRO A 42 -1.41 11.32 -13.41
CA PRO A 42 -1.14 12.74 -13.27
C PRO A 42 -1.89 13.35 -12.08
N GLY A 43 -1.15 14.02 -11.18
CA GLY A 43 -1.71 14.67 -9.99
C GLY A 43 -2.14 13.72 -8.86
N LYS A 44 -1.92 12.41 -8.97
CA LYS A 44 -2.16 11.44 -7.89
C LYS A 44 -0.84 10.89 -7.36
N LYS A 45 -0.87 10.48 -6.09
CA LYS A 45 0.30 9.90 -5.42
C LYS A 45 0.28 8.38 -5.58
N THR A 46 1.43 7.82 -5.92
CA THR A 46 1.72 6.38 -5.73
C THR A 46 2.48 6.25 -4.43
N PHE A 47 1.91 5.53 -3.47
CA PHE A 47 2.51 5.34 -2.15
C PHE A 47 3.37 4.08 -2.12
N ALA A 48 4.39 4.09 -1.29
CA ALA A 48 5.23 2.94 -0.98
C ALA A 48 5.07 2.58 0.50
N LEU A 49 4.83 1.31 0.78
CA LEU A 49 4.83 0.71 2.10
C LEU A 49 5.80 -0.47 2.10
N ILE A 50 6.92 -0.31 2.80
CA ILE A 50 8.04 -1.25 2.80
C ILE A 50 8.21 -1.78 4.22
N HIS A 51 8.09 -3.08 4.39
CA HIS A 51 8.40 -3.73 5.66
C HIS A 51 9.84 -4.20 5.62
N LEU A 52 10.59 -3.79 6.65
CA LEU A 52 11.97 -4.13 6.89
C LEU A 52 12.06 -4.99 8.16
N ASP A 53 13.17 -5.70 8.37
CA ASP A 53 13.43 -6.46 9.60
C ASP A 53 13.31 -5.60 10.87
N ASP A 54 13.66 -4.32 10.77
CA ASP A 54 13.74 -3.37 11.87
C ASP A 54 12.62 -2.31 11.86
N GLY A 55 11.60 -2.46 11.01
CA GLY A 55 10.42 -1.59 11.06
C GLY A 55 9.70 -1.42 9.73
N VAL A 56 8.96 -0.31 9.63
CA VAL A 56 8.18 0.05 8.44
C VAL A 56 8.70 1.36 7.88
N LEU A 57 8.99 1.36 6.58
CA LEU A 57 9.37 2.55 5.82
C LEU A 57 8.23 2.92 4.88
N TRP A 58 7.79 4.17 4.96
CA TRP A 58 6.87 4.74 3.99
C TRP A 58 7.61 5.61 2.98
N GLY A 59 7.05 5.67 1.78
CA GLY A 59 7.51 6.59 0.74
C GLY A 59 6.40 6.94 -0.24
N ARG A 60 6.79 7.69 -1.26
CA ARG A 60 5.97 7.97 -2.44
C ARG A 60 6.83 7.96 -3.69
N VAL A 61 6.26 7.53 -4.81
CA VAL A 61 6.96 7.60 -6.10
C VAL A 61 6.67 8.94 -6.76
N GLU A 62 7.72 9.67 -7.08
CA GLU A 62 7.68 10.95 -7.77
C GLU A 62 8.72 11.00 -8.88
N LYS A 63 8.29 11.36 -10.09
CA LYS A 63 9.19 11.51 -11.25
C LYS A 63 10.11 10.28 -11.43
N GLY A 64 9.53 9.09 -11.25
CA GLY A 64 10.26 7.81 -11.36
C GLY A 64 11.25 7.53 -10.23
N LYS A 65 11.17 8.21 -9.10
CA LYS A 65 12.03 8.01 -7.93
C LYS A 65 11.21 7.70 -6.69
N LEU A 66 11.72 6.79 -5.86
CA LEU A 66 11.18 6.59 -4.52
C LEU A 66 11.68 7.72 -3.60
N VAL A 67 10.76 8.53 -3.10
CA VAL A 67 11.01 9.57 -2.11
C VAL A 67 10.60 9.02 -0.74
N VAL A 68 11.54 9.07 0.21
CA VAL A 68 11.34 8.69 1.61
C VAL A 68 11.85 9.83 2.50
N SER A 69 11.32 9.93 3.72
CA SER A 69 11.78 10.91 4.70
C SER A 69 12.38 10.23 5.92
N ALA A 70 13.49 10.78 6.42
CA ALA A 70 14.16 10.32 7.61
C ALA A 70 13.80 11.23 8.80
N TYR A 71 13.47 10.63 9.94
CA TYR A 71 13.27 11.35 11.19
C TYR A 71 13.94 10.60 12.34
N GLN A 72 15.02 11.19 12.87
CA GLN A 72 15.78 10.65 14.02
C GLN A 72 16.10 9.15 13.84
N ASP A 73 15.91 8.36 14.90
CA ASP A 73 16.01 6.91 14.95
C ASP A 73 14.70 6.19 14.55
N TRP A 74 13.66 6.92 14.12
CA TRP A 74 12.34 6.33 13.82
C TRP A 74 12.27 5.70 12.44
N THR A 75 13.02 6.27 11.49
CA THR A 75 13.02 5.80 10.12
C THR A 75 14.10 4.74 9.96
N PRO A 76 13.75 3.46 9.74
CA PRO A 76 14.74 2.45 9.43
C PRO A 76 15.44 2.80 8.11
N GLN A 77 16.74 2.51 8.03
CA GLN A 77 17.49 2.72 6.79
C GLN A 77 17.03 1.73 5.73
N LEU A 78 16.73 2.21 4.53
CA LEU A 78 16.39 1.35 3.40
C LEU A 78 17.61 0.52 3.01
N ARG A 79 17.65 -0.71 3.51
CA ARG A 79 18.65 -1.72 3.17
C ARG A 79 17.93 -2.88 2.53
N THR A 80 18.31 -3.23 1.32
CA THR A 80 17.83 -4.42 0.62
C THR A 80 17.64 -5.63 1.51
N LEU A 81 18.70 -5.98 2.25
CA LEU A 81 18.81 -7.26 2.91
C LEU A 81 17.77 -7.38 4.03
N THR A 82 17.23 -6.25 4.49
CA THR A 82 16.19 -6.20 5.50
C THR A 82 14.79 -6.13 4.92
N ILE A 83 14.60 -5.90 3.61
CA ILE A 83 13.27 -5.86 3.01
C ILE A 83 12.63 -7.25 3.10
N GLN A 84 11.45 -7.29 3.71
CA GLN A 84 10.59 -8.46 3.80
C GLN A 84 9.47 -8.39 2.76
N GLN A 85 8.89 -7.20 2.58
CA GLN A 85 7.91 -6.94 1.55
C GLN A 85 7.88 -5.46 1.16
N CYS A 86 7.51 -5.19 -0.09
CA CYS A 86 7.29 -3.85 -0.60
C CYS A 86 5.98 -3.80 -1.38
N ARG A 87 5.15 -2.81 -1.06
CA ARG A 87 3.90 -2.51 -1.74
C ARG A 87 3.97 -1.11 -2.31
N LEU A 88 3.80 -1.00 -3.61
CA LEU A 88 3.65 0.26 -4.33
C LEU A 88 2.23 0.32 -4.86
N PHE A 89 1.45 1.31 -4.44
CA PHE A 89 0.01 1.31 -4.69
C PHE A 89 -0.55 2.70 -4.98
N SER A 90 -1.60 2.70 -5.80
CA SER A 90 -2.36 3.88 -6.20
C SER A 90 -3.83 3.50 -6.44
N LEU A 91 -4.63 4.47 -6.87
CA LEU A 91 -6.01 4.22 -7.26
C LEU A 91 -6.11 3.23 -8.43
N LYS A 92 -5.14 3.24 -9.34
CA LYS A 92 -5.10 2.36 -10.52
C LYS A 92 -4.65 0.93 -10.25
N GLY A 93 -3.87 0.69 -9.21
CA GLY A 93 -3.37 -0.67 -8.95
C GLY A 93 -2.36 -0.79 -7.82
N GLU A 94 -1.79 -1.98 -7.70
CA GLU A 94 -0.77 -2.32 -6.71
C GLU A 94 0.29 -3.23 -7.34
N LEU A 95 1.55 -2.89 -7.12
CA LEU A 95 2.66 -3.82 -7.20
C LEU A 95 2.99 -4.30 -5.78
N PHE A 96 2.91 -5.61 -5.57
CA PHE A 96 3.26 -6.23 -4.29
C PHE A 96 4.35 -7.27 -4.52
N ILE A 97 5.47 -7.09 -3.84
CA ILE A 97 6.58 -8.04 -3.82
C ILE A 97 6.90 -8.45 -2.38
N TRP A 98 7.32 -9.70 -2.20
CA TRP A 98 7.69 -10.24 -0.90
C TRP A 98 8.79 -11.27 -1.03
N ARG A 99 9.62 -11.32 0.00
CA ARG A 99 10.70 -12.28 0.14
C ARG A 99 10.12 -13.63 0.52
N ILE A 100 10.55 -14.69 -0.16
CA ILE A 100 10.17 -16.08 0.18
C ILE A 100 11.33 -16.86 0.81
N ALA A 101 12.57 -16.51 0.46
CA ALA A 101 13.79 -17.02 1.05
C ALA A 101 14.93 -16.01 0.82
N GLU A 102 16.14 -16.32 1.25
CA GLU A 102 17.30 -15.48 0.99
C GLU A 102 17.56 -15.29 -0.52
N GLY A 103 17.56 -14.03 -0.96
CA GLY A 103 17.69 -13.67 -2.38
C GLY A 103 16.55 -14.14 -3.28
N GLN A 104 15.48 -14.72 -2.73
CA GLN A 104 14.34 -15.22 -3.50
C GLN A 104 13.10 -14.40 -3.23
N TRP A 105 12.49 -13.93 -4.30
CA TRP A 105 11.36 -13.02 -4.27
C TRP A 105 10.21 -13.55 -5.10
N ARG A 106 9.00 -13.19 -4.68
CA ARG A 106 7.79 -13.28 -5.51
C ARG A 106 7.16 -11.92 -5.64
N GLY A 107 6.40 -11.74 -6.72
CA GLY A 107 5.72 -10.51 -6.99
C GLY A 107 4.42 -10.72 -7.74
N ARG A 108 3.50 -9.80 -7.54
CA ARG A 108 2.30 -9.67 -8.36
C ARG A 108 2.00 -8.21 -8.62
N LYS A 109 1.50 -7.91 -9.81
CA LYS A 109 0.88 -6.63 -10.12
C LYS A 109 -0.61 -6.84 -10.32
N LEU A 110 -1.41 -5.99 -9.67
CA LEU A 110 -2.85 -5.87 -9.88
C LEU A 110 -3.15 -4.50 -10.50
N LEU A 111 -3.81 -4.50 -11.64
CA LEU A 111 -4.30 -3.29 -12.32
C LEU A 111 -5.81 -3.33 -12.45
N ASP A 112 -6.46 -2.23 -12.10
CA ASP A 112 -7.85 -2.00 -12.44
C ASP A 112 -7.93 -1.57 -13.90
N ASN A 113 -8.74 -2.28 -14.68
CA ASN A 113 -8.98 -1.95 -16.07
C ASN A 113 -10.05 -0.85 -16.14
N PRO A 114 -9.77 0.28 -16.81
CA PRO A 114 -10.76 1.32 -17.00
C PRO A 114 -12.01 0.79 -17.70
N GLY A 115 -13.19 1.09 -17.16
CA GLY A 115 -14.47 0.70 -17.75
C GLY A 115 -15.00 -0.68 -17.32
N GLU A 116 -14.24 -1.45 -16.52
CA GLU A 116 -14.74 -2.69 -15.92
C GLU A 116 -15.38 -2.42 -14.56
N ALA A 117 -16.59 -2.95 -14.37
CA ALA A 117 -17.27 -2.95 -13.08
C ALA A 117 -16.93 -4.25 -12.33
N TYR A 118 -16.15 -4.11 -11.26
CA TYR A 118 -15.78 -5.21 -10.38
C TYR A 118 -16.76 -5.31 -9.21
N GLN A 119 -17.14 -6.53 -8.84
CA GLN A 119 -17.72 -6.75 -7.51
C GLN A 119 -16.61 -6.62 -6.46
N THR A 120 -16.71 -5.59 -5.62
CA THR A 120 -15.67 -5.28 -4.63
C THR A 120 -16.26 -4.84 -3.31
N ILE A 121 -15.49 -5.06 -2.24
CA ILE A 121 -15.70 -4.43 -0.95
C ILE A 121 -14.43 -3.67 -0.55
N GLU A 122 -14.60 -2.50 0.05
CA GLU A 122 -13.48 -1.72 0.59
C GLU A 122 -13.48 -1.80 2.12
N GLU A 123 -12.32 -2.14 2.68
CA GLU A 123 -12.03 -2.16 4.11
C GLU A 123 -11.05 -1.03 4.44
N SER A 124 -11.21 -0.40 5.60
CA SER A 124 -10.25 0.58 6.12
C SER A 124 -9.51 0.04 7.33
N GLN A 125 -8.19 -0.05 7.22
CA GLN A 125 -7.29 -0.55 8.26
C GLN A 125 -6.60 0.64 8.93
N LEU A 126 -6.96 0.91 10.19
CA LEU A 126 -6.40 2.03 10.94
C LEU A 126 -4.91 1.83 11.20
N LEU A 127 -4.14 2.89 10.98
CA LEU A 127 -2.72 2.95 11.31
C LEU A 127 -2.53 3.41 12.76
N SER A 128 -1.53 2.84 13.43
CA SER A 128 -1.06 3.35 14.70
C SER A 128 -0.46 4.75 14.53
N GLY A 129 -0.82 5.65 15.44
CA GLY A 129 -0.41 7.07 15.38
C GLY A 129 -1.60 8.00 15.53
N ASN A 130 -1.74 8.56 16.73
CA ASN A 130 -2.78 9.52 17.11
C ASN A 130 -2.17 10.86 17.58
N ARG A 131 -0.85 11.06 17.43
CA ARG A 131 -0.18 12.32 17.75
C ARG A 131 0.82 12.68 16.68
N VAL A 132 0.73 13.91 16.18
CA VAL A 132 1.77 14.52 15.34
C VAL A 132 2.94 14.94 16.23
N VAL A 133 4.15 14.53 15.85
CA VAL A 133 5.39 14.93 16.55
C VAL A 133 6.19 15.94 15.74
N ALA A 134 6.22 15.81 14.41
CA ALA A 134 6.83 16.80 13.55
C ALA A 134 6.20 16.79 12.14
N GLN A 135 6.11 17.97 11.54
CA GLN A 135 5.94 18.10 10.10
C GLN A 135 7.33 18.14 9.45
N LEU A 136 7.52 17.38 8.39
CA LEU A 136 8.82 17.18 7.73
C LEU A 136 8.79 17.76 6.31
N PRO A 137 9.96 17.99 5.69
CA PRO A 137 10.06 18.35 4.28
C PRO A 137 9.34 17.37 3.36
N ASP A 138 9.07 17.79 2.12
CA ASP A 138 8.43 16.99 1.08
C ASP A 138 7.07 16.41 1.46
N SER A 139 6.34 17.11 2.33
CA SER A 139 5.00 16.73 2.80
C SER A 139 4.97 15.39 3.52
N PHE A 140 5.94 15.13 4.41
CA PHE A 140 5.91 13.99 5.33
C PHE A 140 5.52 14.44 6.75
N THR A 141 5.00 13.52 7.56
CA THR A 141 4.69 13.78 8.97
C THR A 141 5.20 12.63 9.84
N ALA A 142 5.92 12.96 10.90
CA ALA A 142 6.27 12.03 11.96
C ALA A 142 5.09 11.93 12.95
N ILE A 143 4.53 10.72 13.11
CA ILE A 143 3.43 10.44 14.03
C ILE A 143 3.82 9.36 15.03
N ARG A 144 3.21 9.43 16.21
CA ARG A 144 3.40 8.47 17.30
C ARG A 144 2.06 8.03 17.87
N GLU A 145 1.96 6.77 18.22
CA GLU A 145 0.86 6.23 19.02
C GLU A 145 1.14 6.52 20.49
N ALA A 146 0.27 7.30 21.14
CA ALA A 146 0.51 7.75 22.51
C ALA A 146 0.56 6.58 23.52
N SER A 147 -0.27 5.55 23.30
CA SER A 147 -0.43 4.42 24.24
C SER A 147 0.70 3.39 24.15
N THR A 148 1.15 3.06 22.95
CA THR A 148 2.17 2.02 22.71
C THR A 148 3.55 2.60 22.43
N GLY A 149 3.62 3.88 22.11
CA GLY A 149 4.83 4.53 21.67
C GLY A 149 5.27 4.17 20.26
N LEU A 150 4.47 3.41 19.48
CA LEU A 150 4.77 3.08 18.08
C LEU A 150 4.97 4.36 17.25
N ARG A 151 5.96 4.35 16.35
CA ARG A 151 6.44 5.54 15.61
C ARG A 151 6.38 5.27 14.12
N GLN A 152 5.95 6.25 13.35
CA GLN A 152 5.93 6.18 11.89
C GLN A 152 6.20 7.54 11.26
N VAL A 153 6.79 7.55 10.07
CA VAL A 153 6.90 8.74 9.22
C VAL A 153 6.08 8.51 7.97
N VAL A 154 4.95 9.21 7.81
CA VAL A 154 3.98 8.98 6.72
C VAL A 154 4.16 9.98 5.57
N PRO A 155 3.87 9.61 4.31
CA PRO A 155 4.17 10.40 3.10
C PRO A 155 3.09 11.44 2.76
N ARG A 156 2.53 12.07 3.81
CA ARG A 156 1.55 13.14 3.72
C ARG A 156 1.61 14.02 4.97
N THR A 157 1.40 15.31 4.79
CA THR A 157 1.06 16.26 5.85
C THR A 157 -0.31 15.92 6.42
N VAL A 158 -0.35 15.47 7.67
CA VAL A 158 -1.59 15.02 8.34
C VAL A 158 -1.79 15.74 9.66
N GLN A 159 -3.04 15.79 10.10
CA GLN A 159 -3.40 16.07 11.49
C GLN A 159 -4.09 14.82 12.03
N VAL A 160 -3.58 14.29 13.13
CA VAL A 160 -4.14 13.08 13.75
C VAL A 160 -4.34 13.31 15.24
N ASP A 161 -5.44 12.80 15.74
CA ASP A 161 -5.80 12.71 17.15
C ASP A 161 -6.52 11.38 17.41
N ASP A 162 -7.26 11.28 18.51
CA ASP A 162 -7.97 10.04 18.85
C ASP A 162 -9.19 9.79 17.95
N ASP A 163 -9.80 10.86 17.43
CA ASP A 163 -10.97 10.83 16.55
C ASP A 163 -10.60 10.90 15.06
N HIS A 164 -9.45 11.51 14.75
CA HIS A 164 -8.91 11.70 13.40
C HIS A 164 -7.71 10.79 13.18
N ARG A 165 -7.89 9.69 12.48
CA ARG A 165 -6.89 8.63 12.33
C ARG A 165 -6.49 8.42 10.88
N LEU A 166 -5.28 7.91 10.66
CA LEU A 166 -4.89 7.43 9.33
C LEU A 166 -5.40 6.01 9.11
N ALA A 167 -5.77 5.72 7.86
CA ALA A 167 -6.11 4.37 7.44
C ALA A 167 -5.55 4.03 6.06
N LEU A 168 -5.20 2.76 5.90
CA LEU A 168 -5.03 2.14 4.59
C LEU A 168 -6.39 1.67 4.10
N VAL A 169 -6.74 2.03 2.87
CA VAL A 169 -7.89 1.42 2.19
C VAL A 169 -7.43 0.19 1.43
N VAL A 170 -8.06 -0.94 1.74
CA VAL A 170 -7.89 -2.23 1.08
C VAL A 170 -9.13 -2.49 0.23
N ARG A 171 -8.94 -2.86 -1.03
CA ARG A 171 -10.03 -3.30 -1.89
C ARG A 171 -9.93 -4.80 -2.09
N HIS A 172 -11.03 -5.50 -1.82
CA HIS A 172 -11.17 -6.92 -2.03
C HIS A 172 -12.03 -7.16 -3.26
N TYR A 173 -11.55 -8.01 -4.17
CA TYR A 173 -12.28 -8.40 -5.37
C TYR A 173 -13.00 -9.71 -5.11
N LEU A 174 -14.30 -9.71 -5.35
CA LEU A 174 -15.15 -10.84 -5.08
C LEU A 174 -15.32 -11.69 -6.34
N ARG A 175 -15.51 -12.98 -6.13
CA ARG A 175 -15.92 -13.92 -7.17
C ARG A 175 -16.86 -14.94 -6.57
N GLU A 176 -17.99 -15.15 -7.23
CA GLU A 176 -18.89 -16.26 -6.90
C GLU A 176 -18.31 -17.59 -7.41
N ASP A 177 -18.43 -18.63 -6.60
CA ASP A 177 -18.16 -20.01 -7.01
C ASP A 177 -19.39 -20.67 -7.65
N GLY A 178 -19.26 -21.96 -7.97
CA GLY A 178 -20.33 -22.73 -8.63
C GLY A 178 -21.59 -22.92 -7.78
N ASP A 179 -21.50 -22.70 -6.47
CA ASP A 179 -22.60 -22.84 -5.52
C ASP A 179 -23.24 -21.46 -5.18
N GLY A 180 -22.77 -20.38 -5.82
CA GLY A 180 -23.26 -19.02 -5.61
C GLY A 180 -22.68 -18.33 -4.38
N GLN A 181 -21.62 -18.85 -3.78
CA GLN A 181 -20.95 -18.21 -2.65
C GLN A 181 -19.93 -17.18 -3.14
N ALA A 182 -20.07 -15.93 -2.69
CA ALA A 182 -19.10 -14.87 -2.94
C ALA A 182 -17.85 -15.05 -2.07
N ASN A 183 -16.69 -15.17 -2.71
CA ASN A 183 -15.38 -15.33 -2.08
C ASN A 183 -14.44 -14.17 -2.42
N ILE A 184 -13.59 -13.74 -1.48
CA ILE A 184 -12.50 -12.79 -1.78
C ILE A 184 -11.44 -13.51 -2.61
N LYS A 185 -11.31 -13.13 -3.88
CA LYS A 185 -10.34 -13.74 -4.79
C LYS A 185 -8.96 -13.13 -4.65
N CYS A 186 -8.89 -11.82 -4.48
CA CYS A 186 -7.65 -11.10 -4.22
C CYS A 186 -7.95 -9.76 -3.53
N SER A 187 -6.90 -9.17 -2.96
CA SER A 187 -6.98 -7.88 -2.27
C SER A 187 -5.79 -7.01 -2.66
N ARG A 188 -5.96 -5.68 -2.68
CA ARG A 188 -4.87 -4.73 -2.88
C ARG A 188 -5.00 -3.49 -2.01
N LEU A 189 -3.87 -2.86 -1.72
CA LEU A 189 -3.87 -1.49 -1.19
C LEU A 189 -4.30 -0.51 -2.29
N VAL A 190 -5.06 0.51 -1.90
CA VAL A 190 -5.63 1.51 -2.82
C VAL A 190 -5.11 2.90 -2.50
N LYS A 191 -5.21 3.33 -1.25
CA LYS A 191 -4.88 4.70 -0.84
C LYS A 191 -4.63 4.79 0.66
N LEU A 192 -3.90 5.83 1.06
CA LEU A 192 -3.76 6.29 2.43
C LEU A 192 -4.74 7.46 2.66
N VAL A 193 -5.60 7.38 3.68
CA VAL A 193 -6.65 8.37 3.96
C VAL A 193 -6.65 8.82 5.41
N GLU A 194 -7.22 9.99 5.68
CA GLU A 194 -7.61 10.40 7.04
C GLU A 194 -9.06 9.97 7.24
N ARG A 195 -9.39 9.49 8.43
CA ARG A 195 -10.70 9.00 8.84
C ARG A 195 -11.14 9.81 10.05
N ASP A 196 -12.42 10.17 10.07
CA ASP A 196 -13.09 10.83 11.18
C ASP A 196 -13.99 9.78 11.84
N LEU A 197 -13.46 9.18 12.91
CA LEU A 197 -14.11 8.08 13.62
C LEU A 197 -15.39 8.53 14.32
N ALA A 198 -15.47 9.80 14.74
CA ALA A 198 -16.66 10.35 15.39
C ALA A 198 -17.87 10.37 14.46
N LYS A 199 -17.68 10.69 13.17
CA LYS A 199 -18.74 10.68 12.16
C LYS A 199 -19.19 9.29 11.74
N GLU A 200 -18.31 8.31 11.81
CA GLU A 200 -18.59 6.93 11.40
C GLU A 200 -19.45 6.20 12.44
N ILE A 201 -19.26 6.49 13.73
CA ILE A 201 -20.09 5.93 14.82
C ILE A 201 -21.55 6.41 14.73
N HIS A 202 -21.80 7.60 14.17
CA HIS A 202 -23.15 8.19 14.08
C HIS A 202 -23.99 7.66 12.91
N HIS A 203 -23.37 7.08 11.89
CA HIS A 203 -24.09 6.50 10.74
C HIS A 203 -24.32 4.98 10.87
N GLY A 204 -23.88 4.37 11.98
CA GLY A 204 -24.05 2.94 12.27
C GLY A 204 -25.20 2.60 13.23
N LYS A 205 -26.20 3.48 13.39
CA LYS A 205 -27.40 3.23 14.20
C LYS A 205 -28.66 3.22 13.34
#